data_AF-A0A7H0GSP5-F1
#
_entry.id   AF-A0A7H0GSP5-F1
#
_cell.length_a   1.000
_cell.length_b   1.000
_cell.length_c   1.000
_cell.angle_alpha   90.00
_cell.angle_beta   90.00
_cell.angle_gamma   90.00
#
_symmetry.space_group_name_H-M   'P 1'
#
loop_
_entity.id
_entity.type
_entity.pdbx_description
1 polymer ?
#
loop_
_entity_poly.entity_id
_entity_poly.type
_entity_poly.pdbx_seq_one_letter_code
_entity_poly.pdbx_strand_id
1 'polypeptide(L)'
;MKKTLISALSILLMALVMLSCQKDPSSGTPEPNPGTTPDRKALLTQWADSLVKPGYQRFNDKLAALKTKTTAFTAAPTTATLLDARQAWQQAYVEWQKVEMFEFGPAETVSLRNHFNIYPTDAVGIRQNISSGTYNFDLATAIPQQGFPALDYLLNGLAADDAAIVQQYVASANHRRYLTDVVAKMDEKFGKVYGEWNGSYRNTFINNVGTDASSSLSRVINAYSLYFERYLRAGKVGIPAGTMTGNPAPIRLKRIISVESCPCS
;
A
#
# COMPACT_ATOMS: atom_id res chain seq x y z
N MET A 1 58.49 0.41 11.91
CA MET A 1 57.34 -0.08 12.71
C MET A 1 55.99 0.16 12.03
N LYS A 2 55.65 1.37 11.56
CA LYS A 2 54.38 1.61 10.81
C LYS A 2 54.29 0.85 9.47
N LYS A 3 55.37 0.81 8.67
CA LYS A 3 55.39 0.10 7.37
C LYS A 3 55.28 -1.43 7.51
N THR A 4 55.89 -2.00 8.55
CA THR A 4 55.81 -3.43 8.87
C THR A 4 54.43 -3.82 9.44
N LEU A 5 53.76 -2.92 10.17
CA LEU A 5 52.38 -3.13 10.61
C LEU A 5 51.38 -3.09 9.45
N ILE A 6 51.57 -2.18 8.49
CA ILE A 6 50.67 -2.06 7.32
C ILE A 6 50.81 -3.28 6.41
N SER A 7 52.04 -3.78 6.15
CA SER A 7 52.23 -5.02 5.39
C SER A 7 51.66 -6.26 6.10
N ALA A 8 51.77 -6.34 7.44
CA ALA A 8 51.17 -7.43 8.20
C ALA A 8 49.63 -7.39 8.15
N LEU A 9 49.04 -6.20 8.18
CA LEU A 9 47.59 -6.00 8.08
C LEU A 9 47.05 -6.32 6.67
N SER A 10 47.79 -5.99 5.61
CA SER A 10 47.43 -6.33 4.22
C SER A 10 47.50 -7.84 3.95
N ILE A 11 48.47 -8.55 4.54
CA ILE A 11 48.59 -10.01 4.42
C ILE A 11 47.47 -10.72 5.21
N LEU A 12 47.11 -10.20 6.40
CA LEU A 12 46.01 -10.73 7.20
C LEU A 12 44.65 -10.52 6.51
N LEU A 13 44.44 -9.35 5.88
CA LEU A 13 43.21 -9.06 5.15
C LEU A 13 43.07 -9.91 3.89
N MET A 14 44.16 -10.26 3.22
CA MET A 14 44.15 -11.14 2.05
C MET A 14 43.99 -12.63 2.42
N ALA A 15 44.46 -13.04 3.60
CA ALA A 15 44.21 -14.38 4.14
C ALA A 15 42.75 -14.60 4.57
N LEU A 16 42.06 -13.54 5.03
CA LEU A 16 40.63 -13.57 5.35
C LEU A 16 39.73 -13.76 4.12
N VAL A 17 40.16 -13.34 2.91
CA VAL A 17 39.42 -13.58 1.66
C VAL A 17 39.53 -15.04 1.20
N MET A 18 40.61 -15.74 1.55
CA MET A 18 40.86 -17.14 1.14
C MET A 18 40.12 -18.17 2.02
N LEU A 19 39.66 -17.78 3.22
CA LEU A 19 38.87 -18.63 4.12
C LEU A 19 37.37 -18.65 3.79
N SER A 20 36.89 -17.81 2.86
CA SER A 20 35.50 -17.84 2.39
C SER A 20 35.24 -18.87 1.27
N CYS A 21 36.26 -19.64 0.88
CA CYS A 21 36.15 -20.71 -0.10
C CYS A 21 36.76 -22.02 0.44
N GLN A 22 36.25 -22.53 1.56
CA GLN A 22 36.28 -23.97 1.79
C GLN A 22 35.05 -24.58 1.12
N LYS A 23 35.30 -25.26 0.00
CA LYS A 23 34.32 -26.11 -0.67
C LYS A 23 34.27 -27.42 0.12
N ASP A 24 33.31 -27.53 1.04
CA ASP A 24 33.08 -28.78 1.75
C ASP A 24 32.65 -29.88 0.76
N PRO A 25 33.38 -31.02 0.68
CA PRO A 25 32.86 -32.17 -0.01
C PRO A 25 31.87 -32.86 0.92
N SER A 26 30.62 -33.00 0.47
CA SER A 26 29.51 -33.72 1.12
C SER A 26 28.71 -32.99 2.22
N SER A 27 27.89 -32.02 1.79
CA SER A 27 26.51 -31.91 2.25
C SER A 27 25.65 -31.55 1.05
N GLY A 28 24.81 -32.50 0.60
CA GLY A 28 24.02 -32.38 -0.63
C GLY A 28 22.91 -31.34 -0.55
N THR A 29 23.25 -30.05 -0.59
CA THR A 29 22.38 -29.06 -1.18
C THR A 29 22.49 -29.22 -2.69
N PRO A 30 21.42 -29.57 -3.42
CA PRO A 30 21.48 -29.64 -4.87
C PRO A 30 21.89 -28.25 -5.37
N GLU A 31 23.05 -28.13 -6.03
CA GLU A 31 23.31 -26.95 -6.84
C GLU A 31 22.18 -26.86 -7.88
N PRO A 32 21.58 -25.68 -8.12
CA PRO A 32 20.53 -25.55 -9.11
C PRO A 32 21.08 -26.01 -10.45
N ASN A 33 20.56 -27.13 -10.97
CA ASN A 33 20.97 -27.62 -12.27
C ASN A 33 20.62 -26.54 -13.31
N PRO A 34 21.58 -26.00 -14.08
CA PRO A 34 21.32 -24.97 -15.08
C PRO A 34 20.30 -25.38 -16.15
N GLY A 35 19.97 -26.69 -16.24
CA GLY A 35 18.95 -27.25 -17.12
C GLY A 35 17.55 -27.44 -16.51
N THR A 36 17.32 -27.18 -15.22
CA THR A 36 15.97 -27.25 -14.64
C THR A 36 15.20 -25.97 -14.94
N THR A 37 14.23 -26.05 -15.84
CA THR A 37 13.24 -24.98 -16.03
C THR A 37 12.57 -24.67 -14.69
N PRO A 38 12.55 -23.40 -14.23
CA PRO A 38 11.89 -23.05 -12.98
C PRO A 38 10.43 -23.50 -13.00
N ASP A 39 9.97 -24.16 -11.94
CA ASP A 39 8.55 -24.50 -11.79
C ASP A 39 7.76 -23.21 -11.46
N ARG A 40 7.42 -22.47 -12.52
CA ARG A 40 6.66 -21.22 -12.43
C ARG A 40 5.28 -21.47 -11.82
N LYS A 41 4.67 -22.63 -12.03
CA LYS A 41 3.35 -22.95 -11.47
C LYS A 41 3.43 -23.08 -9.95
N ALA A 42 4.45 -23.77 -9.44
CA ALA A 42 4.69 -23.88 -8.01
C ALA A 42 4.97 -22.50 -7.38
N LEU A 43 5.81 -21.67 -8.01
CA LEU A 43 6.08 -20.31 -7.55
C LEU A 43 4.80 -19.46 -7.48
N LEU A 44 4.02 -19.43 -8.57
CA LEU A 44 2.79 -18.66 -8.66
C LEU A 44 1.74 -19.16 -7.66
N THR A 45 1.68 -20.48 -7.44
CA THR A 45 0.82 -21.09 -6.41
C THR A 45 1.19 -20.58 -5.03
N GLN A 46 2.49 -20.61 -4.69
CA GLN A 46 2.96 -20.11 -3.41
C GLN A 46 2.66 -18.62 -3.23
N TRP A 47 2.85 -17.80 -4.26
CA TRP A 47 2.51 -16.37 -4.20
C TRP A 47 1.02 -16.12 -4.02
N ALA A 48 0.17 -16.82 -4.78
CA ALA A 48 -1.28 -16.67 -4.66
C ALA A 48 -1.78 -17.05 -3.26
N ASP A 49 -1.37 -18.23 -2.77
CA ASP A 49 -1.96 -18.83 -1.58
C ASP A 49 -1.30 -18.37 -0.28
N SER A 50 -0.02 -17.98 -0.31
CA SER A 50 0.71 -17.56 0.91
C SER A 50 0.90 -16.04 1.02
N LEU A 51 0.80 -15.28 -0.06
CA LEU A 51 1.03 -13.83 -0.04
C LEU A 51 -0.22 -13.03 -0.39
N VAL A 52 -0.75 -13.20 -1.61
CA VAL A 52 -1.81 -12.33 -2.14
C VAL A 52 -3.13 -12.54 -1.41
N LYS A 53 -3.65 -13.78 -1.38
CA LYS A 53 -4.93 -14.06 -0.74
C LYS A 53 -4.91 -13.77 0.77
N PRO A 54 -3.90 -14.22 1.55
CA PRO A 54 -3.85 -13.87 2.97
C PRO A 54 -3.68 -12.37 3.23
N GLY A 55 -2.91 -11.66 2.38
CA GLY A 55 -2.79 -10.20 2.46
C GLY A 55 -4.13 -9.51 2.25
N TYR A 56 -4.84 -9.87 1.18
CA TYR A 56 -6.16 -9.33 0.90
C TYR A 56 -7.21 -9.73 1.94
N GLN A 57 -7.12 -10.91 2.57
CA GLN A 57 -7.96 -11.25 3.72
C GLN A 57 -7.80 -10.25 4.86
N ARG A 58 -6.55 -10.03 5.31
CA ARG A 58 -6.29 -9.08 6.41
C ARG A 58 -6.77 -7.68 6.08
N PHE A 59 -6.57 -7.25 4.83
CA PHE A 59 -7.06 -5.96 4.39
C PHE A 59 -8.60 -5.90 4.38
N ASN A 60 -9.27 -6.94 3.88
CA ASN A 60 -10.73 -7.06 3.89
C ASN A 60 -11.31 -6.88 5.29
N ASP A 61 -10.73 -7.59 6.27
CA ASP A 61 -11.18 -7.55 7.66
C ASP A 61 -11.08 -6.13 8.24
N LYS A 62 -9.99 -5.41 7.94
CA LYS A 62 -9.79 -4.03 8.40
C LYS A 62 -10.64 -3.03 7.63
N LEU A 63 -10.89 -3.23 6.34
CA LEU A 63 -11.79 -2.38 5.56
C LEU A 63 -13.25 -2.52 6.04
N ALA A 64 -13.68 -3.74 6.38
CA ALA A 64 -14.98 -3.98 6.99
C ALA A 64 -15.10 -3.28 8.35
N ALA A 65 -14.08 -3.39 9.21
CA ALA A 65 -14.04 -2.67 10.49
C ALA A 65 -14.10 -1.14 10.30
N LEU A 66 -13.36 -0.60 9.32
CA LEU A 66 -13.42 0.82 8.96
C LEU A 66 -14.84 1.23 8.58
N LYS A 67 -15.51 0.48 7.68
CA LYS A 67 -16.90 0.73 7.28
C LYS A 67 -17.86 0.74 8.45
N THR A 68 -17.74 -0.23 9.37
CA THR A 68 -18.56 -0.27 10.59
C THR A 68 -18.32 0.96 11.46
N LYS A 69 -17.07 1.33 11.72
CA LYS A 69 -16.74 2.45 12.62
C LYS A 69 -17.09 3.82 12.04
N THR A 70 -16.90 4.04 10.73
CA THR A 70 -17.36 5.27 10.08
C THR A 70 -18.88 5.36 10.06
N THR A 71 -19.58 4.24 9.86
CA THR A 71 -21.06 4.21 9.94
C THR A 71 -21.52 4.59 11.34
N ALA A 72 -20.94 4.00 12.39
CA ALA A 72 -21.24 4.33 13.78
C ALA A 72 -20.96 5.80 14.10
N PHE A 73 -19.83 6.34 13.65
CA PHE A 73 -19.50 7.76 13.80
C PHE A 73 -20.53 8.67 13.13
N THR A 74 -20.93 8.37 11.90
CA THR A 74 -21.94 9.19 11.22
C THR A 74 -23.33 9.05 11.83
N ALA A 75 -23.68 7.90 12.40
CA ALA A 75 -24.97 7.71 13.08
C ALA A 75 -25.05 8.47 14.41
N ALA A 76 -23.93 8.53 15.15
CA ALA A 76 -23.83 9.24 16.42
C ALA A 76 -22.49 9.99 16.51
N PRO A 77 -22.39 11.20 15.92
CA PRO A 77 -21.14 11.97 15.92
C PRO A 77 -20.77 12.44 17.33
N THR A 78 -19.69 11.88 17.86
CA THR A 78 -19.10 12.25 19.16
C THR A 78 -17.59 12.15 19.03
N THR A 79 -16.85 12.74 19.98
CA THR A 79 -15.39 12.60 20.01
C THR A 79 -14.97 11.13 20.14
N ALA A 80 -15.67 10.34 20.95
CA ALA A 80 -15.37 8.93 21.12
C ALA A 80 -15.54 8.14 19.81
N THR A 81 -16.66 8.34 19.10
CA THR A 81 -16.92 7.66 17.83
C THR A 81 -16.02 8.15 16.69
N LEU A 82 -15.57 9.42 16.72
CA LEU A 82 -14.53 9.93 15.82
C LEU A 82 -13.19 9.23 16.03
N LEU A 83 -12.74 9.08 17.29
CA LEU A 83 -11.49 8.40 17.63
C LEU A 83 -11.51 6.93 17.22
N ASP A 84 -12.63 6.24 17.43
CA ASP A 84 -12.85 4.87 16.96
C ASP A 84 -12.73 4.76 15.43
N ALA A 85 -13.32 5.70 14.68
CA ALA A 85 -13.24 5.75 13.22
C ALA A 85 -11.81 6.00 12.74
N ARG A 86 -11.07 6.91 13.39
CA ARG A 86 -9.65 7.17 13.09
C ARG A 86 -8.77 5.95 13.35
N GLN A 87 -8.99 5.24 14.46
CA GLN A 87 -8.24 4.03 14.76
C GLN A 87 -8.49 2.95 13.70
N ALA A 88 -9.75 2.73 13.30
CA ALA A 88 -10.08 1.79 12.23
C ALA A 88 -9.49 2.20 10.88
N TRP A 89 -9.50 3.51 10.57
CA TRP A 89 -8.86 4.07 9.37
C TRP A 89 -7.36 3.77 9.35
N GLN A 90 -6.65 4.03 10.44
CA GLN A 90 -5.21 3.79 10.53
C GLN A 90 -4.89 2.29 10.35
N GLN A 91 -5.64 1.41 11.01
CA GLN A 91 -5.44 -0.04 10.88
C GLN A 91 -5.69 -0.54 9.45
N ALA A 92 -6.76 -0.08 8.80
CA ALA A 92 -7.04 -0.41 7.41
C ALA A 92 -5.96 0.14 6.48
N TYR A 93 -5.49 1.35 6.72
CA TYR A 93 -4.45 1.96 5.89
C TYR A 93 -3.12 1.23 5.98
N VAL A 94 -2.74 0.74 7.17
CA VAL A 94 -1.54 -0.09 7.37
C VAL A 94 -1.66 -1.41 6.61
N GLU A 95 -2.80 -2.11 6.67
CA GLU A 95 -2.98 -3.33 5.88
C GLU A 95 -2.99 -3.04 4.37
N TRP A 96 -3.57 -1.91 3.95
CA TRP A 96 -3.49 -1.47 2.55
C TRP A 96 -2.04 -1.29 2.10
N GLN A 97 -1.16 -0.71 2.92
CA GLN A 97 0.27 -0.57 2.58
C GLN A 97 0.95 -1.88 2.27
N LYS A 98 0.51 -2.97 2.89
CA LYS A 98 1.08 -4.30 2.68
C LYS A 98 0.61 -4.96 1.39
N VAL A 99 -0.48 -4.47 0.79
CA VAL A 99 -1.09 -5.08 -0.40
C VAL A 99 -1.18 -4.15 -1.61
N GLU A 100 -0.90 -2.86 -1.45
CA GLU A 100 -1.05 -1.88 -2.54
C GLU A 100 -0.16 -2.18 -3.76
N MET A 101 0.91 -2.97 -3.58
CA MET A 101 1.80 -3.40 -4.67
C MET A 101 1.18 -4.45 -5.59
N PHE A 102 0.08 -5.11 -5.18
CA PHE A 102 -0.60 -6.15 -5.93
C PHE A 102 -1.53 -5.59 -7.03
N GLU A 103 -1.06 -4.58 -7.76
CA GLU A 103 -1.77 -3.91 -8.86
C GLU A 103 -1.63 -4.71 -10.16
N PHE A 104 -2.06 -5.98 -10.13
CA PHE A 104 -2.12 -6.88 -11.28
C PHE A 104 -3.39 -7.73 -11.21
N GLY A 105 -3.78 -8.32 -12.34
CA GLY A 105 -4.97 -9.16 -12.38
C GLY A 105 -6.24 -8.34 -12.18
N PRO A 106 -7.16 -8.77 -11.28
CA PRO A 106 -8.40 -8.06 -11.00
C PRO A 106 -8.18 -6.63 -10.54
N ALA A 107 -7.10 -6.37 -9.78
CA ALA A 107 -6.78 -5.05 -9.27
C ALA A 107 -6.45 -4.05 -10.40
N GLU A 108 -5.65 -4.49 -11.38
CA GLU A 108 -5.33 -3.68 -12.57
C GLU A 108 -6.60 -3.37 -13.38
N THR A 109 -7.49 -4.35 -13.57
CA THR A 109 -8.75 -4.19 -14.32
C THR A 109 -9.64 -3.07 -13.77
N VAL A 110 -9.58 -2.83 -12.46
CA VAL A 110 -10.36 -1.77 -11.81
C VAL A 110 -9.51 -0.57 -11.39
N SER A 111 -8.22 -0.55 -11.75
CA SER A 111 -7.26 0.46 -11.30
C SER A 111 -7.35 0.69 -9.78
N LEU A 112 -7.33 -0.40 -9.01
CA LEU A 112 -7.66 -0.43 -7.58
C LEU A 112 -6.95 0.69 -6.81
N ARG A 113 -5.65 0.91 -7.03
CA ARG A 113 -4.91 1.95 -6.30
C ARG A 113 -5.48 3.35 -6.46
N ASN A 114 -6.08 3.68 -7.61
CA ASN A 114 -6.70 4.99 -7.86
C ASN A 114 -7.88 5.26 -6.93
N HIS A 115 -8.52 4.23 -6.38
CA HIS A 115 -9.64 4.37 -5.45
C HIS A 115 -9.23 4.36 -3.98
N PHE A 116 -7.97 4.03 -3.69
CA PHE A 116 -7.50 3.85 -2.32
C PHE A 116 -6.45 4.87 -1.90
N ASN A 117 -5.54 5.27 -2.78
CA ASN A 117 -4.32 5.91 -2.29
C ASN A 117 -3.67 6.87 -3.29
N ILE A 118 -4.39 7.94 -3.64
CA ILE A 118 -3.89 9.05 -4.46
C ILE A 118 -3.60 10.27 -3.60
N TYR A 119 -2.35 10.73 -3.69
CA TYR A 119 -1.83 11.82 -2.89
C TYR A 119 -1.26 12.95 -3.77
N PRO A 120 -1.51 14.23 -3.44
CA PRO A 120 -2.36 14.71 -2.36
C PRO A 120 -3.85 14.52 -2.67
N THR A 121 -4.69 14.56 -1.63
CA THR A 121 -6.14 14.65 -1.81
C THR A 121 -6.54 16.04 -2.30
N ASP A 122 -7.60 16.13 -3.08
CA ASP A 122 -8.22 17.38 -3.51
C ASP A 122 -9.25 17.85 -2.48
N ALA A 123 -8.76 18.49 -1.41
CA ALA A 123 -9.61 19.03 -0.36
C ALA A 123 -10.60 20.10 -0.85
N VAL A 124 -10.27 20.84 -1.92
CA VAL A 124 -11.16 21.85 -2.52
C VAL A 124 -12.35 21.14 -3.16
N GLY A 125 -12.09 20.15 -4.01
CA GLY A 125 -13.13 19.36 -4.65
C GLY A 125 -13.99 18.58 -3.66
N ILE A 126 -13.41 18.03 -2.59
CA ILE A 126 -14.17 17.40 -1.51
C ILE A 126 -15.16 18.39 -0.88
N ARG A 127 -14.71 19.61 -0.53
CA ARG A 127 -15.63 20.63 0.03
C ARG A 127 -16.72 21.03 -0.95
N GLN A 128 -16.39 21.16 -2.23
CA GLN A 128 -17.38 21.45 -3.28
C GLN A 128 -18.42 20.34 -3.39
N ASN A 129 -18.01 19.08 -3.42
CA ASN A 129 -18.90 17.92 -3.46
C ASN A 129 -19.81 17.83 -2.23
N ILE A 130 -19.28 18.10 -1.04
CA ILE A 130 -20.06 18.14 0.21
C ILE A 130 -21.07 19.29 0.17
N SER A 131 -20.66 20.47 -0.29
CA SER A 131 -21.55 21.64 -0.39
C SER A 131 -22.65 21.46 -1.44
N SER A 132 -22.33 20.88 -2.59
CA SER A 132 -23.29 20.65 -3.68
C SER A 132 -24.19 19.44 -3.42
N GLY A 133 -23.71 18.48 -2.62
CA GLY A 133 -24.38 17.20 -2.42
C GLY A 133 -24.41 16.32 -3.67
N THR A 134 -23.60 16.58 -4.69
CA THR A 134 -23.56 15.78 -5.93
C THR A 134 -22.11 15.49 -6.32
N TYR A 135 -21.80 14.22 -6.57
CA TYR A 135 -20.47 13.75 -6.98
C TYR A 135 -20.58 12.38 -7.67
N ASN A 136 -19.56 12.03 -8.46
CA ASN A 136 -19.42 10.71 -9.07
C ASN A 136 -17.97 10.24 -8.94
N PHE A 137 -17.74 9.24 -8.09
CA PHE A 137 -16.42 8.68 -7.81
C PHE A 137 -15.83 7.82 -8.95
N ASP A 138 -16.60 7.49 -9.98
CA ASP A 138 -16.09 6.80 -11.16
C ASP A 138 -15.47 7.75 -12.20
N LEU A 139 -15.60 9.08 -12.02
CA LEU A 139 -14.93 10.06 -12.87
C LEU A 139 -13.43 10.13 -12.55
N ALA A 140 -12.60 10.25 -13.60
CA ALA A 140 -11.16 10.42 -13.45
C ALA A 140 -10.78 11.66 -12.60
N THR A 141 -11.58 12.72 -12.67
CA THR A 141 -11.39 13.94 -11.87
C THR A 141 -11.68 13.74 -10.39
N ALA A 142 -12.45 12.72 -10.01
CA ALA A 142 -12.79 12.40 -8.63
C ALA A 142 -11.80 11.44 -7.95
N ILE A 143 -10.79 10.95 -8.68
CA ILE A 143 -9.73 10.09 -8.15
C ILE A 143 -9.04 10.69 -6.91
N PRO A 144 -8.59 11.96 -6.88
CA PRO A 144 -7.96 12.55 -5.68
C PRO A 144 -8.97 12.94 -4.58
N GLN A 145 -10.27 12.73 -4.78
CA GLN A 145 -11.35 13.12 -3.86
C GLN A 145 -11.89 11.93 -3.04
N GLN A 146 -11.26 10.76 -3.15
CA GLN A 146 -11.64 9.52 -2.48
C GLN A 146 -10.42 8.74 -1.94
N GLY A 147 -10.66 7.62 -1.27
CA GLY A 147 -9.61 6.77 -0.69
C GLY A 147 -9.05 7.29 0.64
N PHE A 148 -7.96 6.67 1.11
CA PHE A 148 -7.35 6.96 2.40
C PHE A 148 -6.94 8.42 2.60
N PRO A 149 -6.37 9.13 1.60
CA PRO A 149 -6.05 10.55 1.75
C PRO A 149 -7.29 11.44 1.91
N ALA A 150 -8.40 11.13 1.24
CA ALA A 150 -9.66 11.84 1.45
C ALA A 150 -10.24 11.55 2.85
N LEU A 151 -10.15 10.30 3.30
CA LEU A 151 -10.56 9.93 4.67
C LEU A 151 -9.72 10.63 5.75
N ASP A 152 -8.41 10.82 5.52
CA ASP A 152 -7.55 11.60 6.43
C ASP A 152 -8.05 13.05 6.54
N TYR A 153 -8.30 13.69 5.39
CA TYR A 153 -8.87 15.05 5.38
C TYR A 153 -10.22 15.12 6.10
N LEU A 154 -11.10 14.15 5.87
CA LEU A 154 -12.44 14.10 6.50
C LEU A 154 -12.38 13.87 8.02
N LEU A 155 -11.50 12.98 8.49
CA LEU A 155 -11.42 12.61 9.90
C LEU A 155 -10.49 13.51 10.73
N ASN A 156 -9.51 14.16 10.10
CA ASN A 156 -8.45 14.90 10.80
C ASN A 156 -8.27 16.34 10.30
N GLY A 157 -8.70 16.65 9.06
CA GLY A 157 -8.36 17.90 8.37
C GLY A 157 -9.49 18.91 8.18
N LEU A 158 -10.71 18.61 8.64
CA LEU A 158 -11.87 19.49 8.45
C LEU A 158 -11.86 20.73 9.35
N ALA A 159 -11.26 20.65 10.54
CA ALA A 159 -11.20 21.74 11.51
C ALA A 159 -9.99 21.61 12.44
N ALA A 160 -9.80 22.57 13.33
CA ALA A 160 -8.60 22.70 14.16
C ALA A 160 -8.49 21.63 15.27
N ASP A 161 -9.62 21.13 15.77
CA ASP A 161 -9.69 20.18 16.87
C ASP A 161 -10.86 19.19 16.71
N ASP A 162 -10.87 18.16 17.56
CA ASP A 162 -11.84 17.07 17.49
C ASP A 162 -13.28 17.53 17.72
N ALA A 163 -13.50 18.48 18.62
CA ALA A 163 -14.84 18.99 18.89
C ALA A 163 -15.37 19.73 17.66
N ALA A 164 -14.55 20.58 17.04
CA ALA A 164 -14.91 21.30 15.82
C ALA A 164 -15.13 20.36 14.62
N ILE A 165 -14.34 19.28 14.49
CA ILE A 165 -14.56 18.25 13.48
C ILE A 165 -15.91 17.55 13.71
N VAL A 166 -16.19 17.11 14.94
CA VAL A 166 -17.48 16.49 15.30
C VAL A 166 -18.65 17.41 14.94
N GLN A 167 -18.54 18.71 15.18
CA GLN A 167 -19.60 19.66 14.85
C GLN A 167 -19.92 19.72 13.35
N GLN A 168 -18.94 19.52 12.45
CA GLN A 168 -19.22 19.41 11.00
C GLN A 168 -20.16 18.25 10.69
N TYR A 169 -19.98 17.11 11.36
CA TYR A 169 -20.79 15.91 11.19
C TYR A 169 -22.13 15.98 11.91
N VAL A 170 -22.25 16.72 13.02
CA VAL A 170 -23.54 17.02 13.65
C VAL A 170 -24.38 17.90 12.73
N ALA A 171 -23.79 19.00 12.24
CA ALA A 171 -24.49 20.03 11.50
C ALA A 171 -24.88 19.62 10.06
N SER A 172 -24.16 18.68 9.43
CA SER A 172 -24.30 18.42 8.00
C SER A 172 -24.50 16.94 7.66
N ALA A 173 -25.67 16.63 7.11
CA ALA A 173 -25.94 15.31 6.53
C ALA A 173 -25.01 14.99 5.33
N ASN A 174 -24.58 16.01 4.58
CA ASN A 174 -23.69 15.81 3.44
C ASN A 174 -22.28 15.39 3.88
N HIS A 175 -21.75 15.92 4.99
CA HIS A 175 -20.48 15.45 5.54
C HIS A 175 -20.56 13.97 5.94
N ARG A 176 -21.64 13.58 6.61
CA ARG A 176 -21.91 12.18 6.98
C ARG A 176 -21.96 11.27 5.75
N ARG A 177 -22.78 11.64 4.76
CA ARG A 177 -22.96 10.87 3.53
C ARG A 177 -21.65 10.74 2.75
N TYR A 178 -20.90 11.83 2.61
CA TYR A 178 -19.64 11.82 1.85
C TYR A 178 -18.62 10.87 2.49
N LEU A 179 -18.49 10.89 3.82
CA LEU A 179 -17.60 9.96 4.54
C LEU A 179 -17.98 8.50 4.30
N THR A 180 -19.27 8.16 4.41
CA THR A 180 -19.73 6.78 4.19
C THR A 180 -19.60 6.35 2.73
N ASP A 181 -19.83 7.26 1.78
CA ASP A 181 -19.77 6.95 0.35
C ASP A 181 -18.34 6.70 -0.12
N VAL A 182 -17.34 7.42 0.42
CA VAL A 182 -15.92 7.14 0.13
C VAL A 182 -15.57 5.71 0.58
N VAL A 183 -15.96 5.31 1.80
CA VAL A 183 -15.69 3.95 2.30
C VAL A 183 -16.48 2.90 1.52
N ALA A 184 -17.73 3.19 1.16
CA ALA A 184 -18.53 2.30 0.32
C ALA A 184 -17.91 2.09 -1.06
N LYS A 185 -17.32 3.13 -1.66
CA LYS A 185 -16.63 3.02 -2.94
C LYS A 185 -15.38 2.16 -2.84
N MET A 186 -14.61 2.32 -1.77
CA MET A 186 -13.46 1.45 -1.47
C MET A 186 -13.92 -0.01 -1.34
N ASP A 187 -14.96 -0.28 -0.56
CA ASP A 187 -15.55 -1.60 -0.35
C ASP A 187 -16.06 -2.23 -1.67
N GLU A 188 -16.73 -1.45 -2.53
CA GLU A 188 -17.16 -1.89 -3.87
C GLU A 188 -15.98 -2.36 -4.72
N LYS A 189 -14.95 -1.51 -4.86
CA LYS A 189 -13.81 -1.81 -5.75
C LYS A 189 -12.97 -2.95 -5.22
N PHE A 190 -12.69 -2.97 -3.92
CA PHE A 190 -11.91 -4.04 -3.32
C PHE A 190 -12.70 -5.35 -3.22
N GLY A 191 -14.00 -5.29 -2.93
CA GLY A 191 -14.87 -6.47 -2.89
C GLY A 191 -14.87 -7.23 -4.21
N LYS A 192 -14.84 -6.54 -5.35
CA LYS A 192 -14.67 -7.18 -6.67
C LYS A 192 -13.33 -7.92 -6.78
N VAL A 193 -12.22 -7.25 -6.44
CA VAL A 193 -10.87 -7.84 -6.50
C VAL A 193 -10.74 -9.04 -5.55
N TYR A 194 -11.15 -8.87 -4.31
CA TYR A 194 -11.12 -9.90 -3.27
C TYR A 194 -12.00 -11.09 -3.65
N GLY A 195 -13.19 -10.85 -4.21
CA GLY A 195 -14.08 -11.89 -4.73
C GLY A 195 -13.45 -12.68 -5.88
N GLU A 196 -12.83 -12.01 -6.85
CA GLU A 196 -12.17 -12.69 -7.98
C GLU A 196 -10.99 -13.57 -7.50
N TRP A 197 -10.16 -13.08 -6.58
CA TRP A 197 -9.04 -13.84 -6.01
C TRP A 197 -9.45 -15.06 -5.20
N ASN A 198 -10.60 -14.98 -4.50
CA ASN A 198 -11.16 -16.11 -3.78
C ASN A 198 -12.05 -17.01 -4.65
N GLY A 199 -12.38 -16.57 -5.86
CA GLY A 199 -13.05 -17.34 -6.89
C GLY A 199 -12.08 -17.96 -7.90
N SER A 200 -12.41 -17.84 -9.18
CA SER A 200 -11.69 -18.52 -10.27
C SER A 200 -10.35 -17.88 -10.64
N TYR A 201 -10.10 -16.61 -10.31
CA TYR A 201 -8.91 -15.90 -10.79
C TYR A 201 -7.61 -16.53 -10.29
N ARG A 202 -7.59 -17.09 -9.08
CA ARG A 202 -6.42 -17.83 -8.56
C ARG A 202 -5.97 -18.92 -9.53
N ASN A 203 -6.89 -19.67 -10.13
CA ASN A 203 -6.55 -20.72 -11.09
C ASN A 203 -6.06 -20.15 -12.42
N THR A 204 -6.64 -19.05 -12.90
CA THR A 204 -6.13 -18.31 -14.07
C THR A 204 -4.69 -17.86 -13.82
N PHE A 205 -4.42 -17.30 -12.64
CA PHE A 205 -3.10 -16.81 -12.26
C PHE A 205 -2.05 -17.93 -12.24
N ILE A 206 -2.31 -19.05 -11.55
CA ILE A 206 -1.29 -20.10 -11.39
C ILE A 206 -1.06 -20.93 -12.67
N ASN A 207 -2.03 -20.97 -13.59
CA ASN A 207 -1.90 -21.73 -14.83
C ASN A 207 -1.28 -20.91 -15.98
N ASN A 208 -1.21 -19.59 -15.85
CA ASN A 208 -0.60 -18.71 -16.87
C ASN A 208 0.93 -18.61 -16.69
N VAL A 209 1.60 -19.74 -16.97
CA VAL A 209 3.04 -19.98 -16.77
C VAL A 209 3.92 -19.58 -17.96
N GLY A 210 3.38 -18.80 -18.90
CA GLY A 210 4.10 -18.31 -20.08
C GLY A 210 5.30 -17.42 -19.74
N THR A 211 5.97 -16.94 -20.78
CA THR A 211 7.12 -16.03 -20.67
C THR A 211 6.90 -14.69 -21.35
N ASP A 212 5.77 -14.50 -22.02
CA ASP A 212 5.40 -13.24 -22.62
C ASP A 212 4.94 -12.22 -21.55
N ALA A 213 4.66 -10.99 -22.00
CA ALA A 213 4.25 -9.89 -21.13
C ALA A 213 2.90 -10.11 -20.42
N SER A 214 2.04 -10.99 -20.95
CA SER A 214 0.73 -11.32 -20.38
C SER A 214 0.78 -12.43 -19.34
N SER A 215 1.90 -13.17 -19.26
CA SER A 215 2.10 -14.21 -18.23
C SER A 215 2.02 -13.65 -16.81
N SER A 216 1.58 -14.47 -15.86
CA SER A 216 1.37 -14.03 -14.48
C SER A 216 2.66 -13.52 -13.84
N LEU A 217 3.79 -14.18 -14.08
CA LEU A 217 5.07 -13.75 -13.54
C LEU A 217 5.48 -12.38 -14.10
N SER A 218 5.38 -12.17 -15.43
CA SER A 218 5.69 -10.88 -16.05
C SER A 218 4.81 -9.76 -15.51
N ARG A 219 3.51 -10.01 -15.33
CA ARG A 219 2.58 -9.02 -14.74
C ARG A 219 2.95 -8.66 -13.30
N VAL A 220 3.32 -9.63 -12.48
CA VAL A 220 3.77 -9.36 -11.10
C VAL A 220 5.04 -8.51 -11.10
N ILE A 221 6.04 -8.88 -11.90
CA ILE A 221 7.30 -8.13 -11.97
C ILE A 221 7.07 -6.70 -12.47
N ASN A 222 6.22 -6.52 -13.49
CA ASN A 222 5.87 -5.20 -14.00
C ASN A 222 5.15 -4.35 -12.93
N ALA A 223 4.14 -4.90 -12.25
CA ALA A 223 3.40 -4.21 -11.20
C ALA A 223 4.32 -3.84 -10.01
N TYR A 224 5.20 -4.75 -9.60
CA TYR A 224 6.16 -4.51 -8.54
C TYR A 224 7.19 -3.44 -8.92
N SER A 225 7.78 -3.52 -10.13
CA SER A 225 8.74 -2.54 -10.63
C SER A 225 8.11 -1.14 -10.68
N LEU A 226 6.90 -1.04 -11.24
CA LEU A 226 6.14 0.20 -11.26
C LEU A 226 5.85 0.72 -9.85
N TYR A 227 5.43 -0.15 -8.92
CA TYR A 227 5.21 0.23 -7.52
C TYR A 227 6.48 0.78 -6.88
N PHE A 228 7.58 0.04 -6.98
CA PHE A 228 8.86 0.39 -6.39
C PHE A 228 9.37 1.73 -6.92
N GLU A 229 9.43 1.90 -8.23
CA GLU A 229 9.99 3.10 -8.85
C GLU A 229 9.12 4.34 -8.62
N ARG A 230 7.84 4.24 -8.97
CA ARG A 230 6.95 5.40 -9.00
C ARG A 230 6.40 5.76 -7.62
N TYR A 231 5.99 4.77 -6.85
CA TYR A 231 5.20 5.01 -5.64
C TYR A 231 6.04 4.93 -4.37
N LEU A 232 7.00 4.02 -4.30
CA LEU A 232 7.91 3.93 -3.15
C LEU A 232 9.09 4.91 -3.30
N ARG A 233 9.98 4.68 -4.27
CA ARG A 233 11.23 5.44 -4.43
C ARG A 233 10.96 6.90 -4.74
N ALA A 234 10.14 7.21 -5.75
CA ALA A 234 9.83 8.60 -6.07
C ALA A 234 8.78 9.19 -5.13
N GLY A 235 7.61 8.55 -5.01
CA GLY A 235 6.46 9.10 -4.28
C GLY A 235 6.64 9.21 -2.76
N LYS A 236 7.17 8.17 -2.10
CA LYS A 236 7.27 8.13 -0.63
C LYS A 236 8.62 8.61 -0.09
N VAL A 237 9.69 8.51 -0.88
CA VAL A 237 11.05 8.88 -0.43
C VAL A 237 11.58 10.11 -1.17
N GLY A 238 11.72 10.05 -2.49
CA GLY A 238 12.47 11.04 -3.27
C GLY A 238 11.85 12.44 -3.34
N ILE A 239 10.54 12.54 -3.61
CA ILE A 239 9.83 13.82 -3.66
C ILE A 239 9.75 14.46 -2.27
N PRO A 240 9.34 13.74 -1.20
CA PRO A 240 9.33 14.32 0.15
C PRO A 240 10.72 14.76 0.64
N ALA A 241 11.77 13.97 0.36
CA ALA A 241 13.14 14.30 0.73
C ALA A 241 13.78 15.42 -0.12
N GLY A 242 13.10 15.88 -1.18
CA GLY A 242 13.60 16.91 -2.08
C GLY A 242 14.73 16.46 -3.01
N THR A 243 15.14 15.18 -2.93
CA THR A 243 16.25 14.63 -3.73
C THR A 243 15.93 14.52 -5.22
N MET A 244 14.65 14.51 -5.58
CA MET A 244 14.19 14.49 -6.98
C MET A 244 13.69 15.83 -7.50
N THR A 245 13.35 16.77 -6.61
CA THR A 245 12.71 18.05 -6.95
C THR A 245 13.60 19.26 -6.66
N GLY A 246 14.78 19.06 -6.04
CA GLY A 246 15.70 20.12 -5.63
C GLY A 246 15.28 20.90 -4.38
N ASN A 247 14.04 20.73 -3.93
CA ASN A 247 13.48 21.35 -2.71
C ASN A 247 12.68 20.31 -1.92
N PRO A 248 12.90 20.18 -0.59
CA PRO A 248 12.06 19.33 0.26
C PRO A 248 10.59 19.75 0.19
N ALA A 249 9.70 18.78 -0.01
CA ALA A 249 8.25 19.00 -0.05
C ALA A 249 7.55 18.16 1.03
N PRO A 250 7.68 18.52 2.32
CA PRO A 250 7.12 17.75 3.43
C PRO A 250 5.58 17.69 3.41
N ILE A 251 4.92 18.68 2.81
CA ILE A 251 3.46 18.68 2.56
C ILE A 251 3.07 17.62 1.52
N ARG A 252 4.04 16.98 0.84
CA ARG A 252 3.81 15.82 -0.03
C ARG A 252 4.10 14.47 0.64
N LEU A 253 4.48 14.49 1.91
CA LEU A 253 4.70 13.28 2.67
C LEU A 253 3.36 12.58 2.89
N LYS A 254 3.26 11.35 2.39
CA LYS A 254 2.21 10.42 2.78
C LYS A 254 2.31 10.23 4.29
N ARG A 255 1.43 10.89 5.06
CA ARG A 255 1.38 10.86 6.52
C ARG A 255 0.94 9.46 6.97
N ILE A 256 1.82 8.47 6.91
CA ILE A 256 1.52 7.14 7.43
C ILE A 256 1.77 7.09 8.93
N ILE A 257 2.69 7.88 9.49
CA ILE A 257 2.99 7.81 10.92
C ILE A 257 3.35 9.21 11.43
N SER A 258 2.61 9.66 12.45
CA SER A 258 3.10 10.65 13.41
C SER A 258 4.44 10.16 13.95
N VAL A 259 5.55 10.66 13.41
CA VAL A 259 6.89 10.88 14.03
C VAL A 259 7.59 9.73 14.82
N GLU A 260 6.98 8.57 15.08
CA GLU A 260 7.52 7.58 16.04
C GLU A 260 8.15 6.32 15.43
N SER A 261 8.18 6.18 14.10
CA SER A 261 8.65 4.94 13.45
C SER A 261 9.91 5.09 12.60
N CYS A 262 10.54 6.27 12.63
CA CYS A 262 11.89 6.43 12.11
C CYS A 262 12.83 6.69 13.29
N PRO A 263 13.36 5.65 13.95
CA PRO A 263 14.51 5.85 14.81
C PRO A 263 15.69 6.18 13.88
N CYS A 264 15.88 7.46 13.61
CA CYS A 264 17.22 7.98 13.38
C CYS A 264 17.87 8.05 14.75
N SER A 265 18.53 6.96 15.13
CA SER A 265 19.55 6.92 16.18
C SER A 265 20.77 6.24 15.58
#